data_AF-A0A2K3JPX2-F1
#
_entry.id   AF-A0A2K3JPX2-F1
#
_cell.length_a   1.000
_cell.length_b   1.000
_cell.length_c   1.000
_cell.angle_alpha   90.00
_cell.angle_beta   90.00
_cell.angle_gamma   90.00
#
_symmetry.space_group_name_H-M   'P 1'
#
loop_
_entity.id
_entity.type
_entity.pdbx_description
1 polymer ?
#
loop_
_entity_poly.entity_id
_entity_poly.type
_entity_poly.pdbx_seq_one_letter_code
_entity_poly.pdbx_strand_id
1 'polypeptide(L)' 'SRAALIAKIQELESNMVAAATLSFNNAVAQLRILNPSLIEEGLDEEKEVRDGAIVTPSDDEV' A
#
# COMPACT_ATOMS: atom_id res chain seq x y z
N SER A 1 -22.53 1.50 23.81
CA SER A 1 -23.49 2.29 23.00
C SER A 1 -23.07 2.25 21.54
N ARG A 2 -23.97 2.58 20.60
CA ARG A 2 -23.63 2.69 19.16
C ARG A 2 -22.42 3.60 18.92
N ALA A 3 -22.34 4.73 19.63
CA ALA A 3 -21.21 5.66 19.54
C ALA A 3 -19.86 5.02 19.93
N ALA A 4 -19.82 4.23 21.00
CA ALA A 4 -18.58 3.57 21.43
C ALA A 4 -18.09 2.51 20.43
N LEU A 5 -19.02 1.83 19.74
CA LEU A 5 -18.65 0.88 18.68
C LEU A 5 -18.09 1.61 17.45
N ILE A 6 -18.73 2.70 17.02
CA ILE A 6 -18.25 3.53 15.90
C ILE A 6 -16.83 4.05 16.18
N ALA A 7 -16.59 4.57 17.38
CA ALA A 7 -15.27 5.07 17.77
C ALA A 7 -14.17 3.99 17.68
N LYS A 8 -14.47 2.77 18.15
CA LYS A 8 -13.53 1.63 18.04
C LYS A 8 -13.24 1.23 16.60
N ILE A 9 -14.24 1.28 15.72
CA ILE A 9 -14.04 0.97 14.30
C ILE A 9 -13.09 2.00 13.67
N GLN A 10 -13.34 3.30 13.92
CA GLN A 10 -12.49 4.37 13.41
C GLN A 10 -11.05 4.30 13.94
N GLU A 11 -10.89 3.96 15.21
CA GLU A 11 -9.58 3.73 15.82
C GLU A 11 -8.85 2.55 15.17
N LEU A 12 -9.55 1.43 14.97
CA LEU A 12 -9.00 0.26 14.30
C LEU A 12 -8.58 0.58 12.85
N GLU A 13 -9.44 1.24 12.08
CA GLU A 13 -9.15 1.66 10.70
C GLU A 13 -7.91 2.56 10.66
N SER A 14 -7.83 3.55 11.55
CA SER A 14 -6.68 4.46 11.64
C SER A 14 -5.39 3.71 11.97
N ASN A 15 -5.44 2.76 12.90
CA ASN A 15 -4.30 1.94 13.27
C ASN A 15 -3.85 1.03 12.13
N MET A 16 -4.79 0.45 11.37
CA MET A 16 -4.50 -0.37 10.20
C MET A 16 -3.81 0.43 9.11
N VAL A 17 -4.29 1.65 8.82
CA VAL A 17 -3.65 2.55 7.86
C VAL A 17 -2.24 2.90 8.30
N ALA A 18 -2.03 3.27 9.57
CA ALA A 18 -0.69 3.58 10.08
C ALA A 18 0.26 2.38 9.97
N ALA A 19 -0.20 1.18 10.32
CA ALA A 19 0.58 -0.04 10.22
C ALA A 19 0.96 -0.39 8.76
N ALA A 20 0.01 -0.21 7.82
CA ALA A 20 0.25 -0.44 6.40
C ALA A 20 1.30 0.55 5.85
N THR A 21 1.16 1.84 6.16
CA THR A 21 2.12 2.89 5.76
C THR A 21 3.53 2.60 6.27
N LEU A 22 3.66 2.20 7.55
CA LEU A 22 4.97 1.84 8.12
C LEU A 22 5.57 0.62 7.43
N SER A 23 4.75 -0.39 7.16
CA SER A 23 5.19 -1.63 6.49
C SER A 23 5.66 -1.36 5.06
N PHE A 24 4.90 -0.56 4.29
CA PHE A 24 5.26 -0.15 2.94
C PHE A 24 6.58 0.61 2.93
N ASN A 25 6.71 1.65 3.76
CA ASN A 25 7.94 2.45 3.84
C ASN A 25 9.16 1.61 4.23
N ASN A 26 8.96 0.64 5.13
CA ASN A 26 10.03 -0.28 5.52
C ASN A 26 10.45 -1.20 4.37
N ALA A 27 9.49 -1.75 3.61
CA ALA A 27 9.78 -2.56 2.43
C ALA A 27 10.54 -1.76 1.36
N VAL A 28 10.09 -0.54 1.07
CA VAL A 28 10.76 0.39 0.14
C VAL A 28 12.20 0.67 0.61
N ALA A 29 12.42 0.95 1.90
CA ALA A 29 13.76 1.18 2.44
C ALA A 29 14.68 -0.04 2.28
N GLN A 30 14.17 -1.25 2.51
CA GLN A 30 14.93 -2.48 2.26
C GLN A 30 15.25 -2.66 0.78
N LEU A 31 14.29 -2.40 -0.11
CA LEU A 31 14.47 -2.53 -1.55
C LEU A 31 15.49 -1.54 -2.11
N ARG A 32 15.53 -0.30 -1.61
CA ARG A 32 16.57 0.69 -1.97
C ARG A 32 17.99 0.21 -1.67
N ILE A 33 18.17 -0.52 -0.57
CA ILE A 33 19.47 -1.07 -0.18
C ILE A 33 19.87 -2.20 -1.14
N LEU A 34 18.93 -3.07 -1.49
CA LEU A 34 19.18 -4.25 -2.32
C LEU A 34 19.25 -3.92 -3.83
N ASN A 35 18.55 -2.88 -4.27
CA ASN A 35 18.49 -2.40 -5.65
C ASN A 35 18.57 -0.87 -5.68
N PRO A 36 19.80 -0.29 -5.68
CA PRO A 36 20.00 1.16 -5.72
C PRO A 36 19.49 1.85 -6.99
N SER A 37 19.19 1.09 -8.05
CA SER A 37 18.62 1.58 -9.31
C SER A 37 17.09 1.44 -9.38
N LEU A 38 16.43 1.06 -8.28
CA LEU A 38 14.97 0.93 -8.24
C LEU A 38 14.31 2.27 -8.56
N ILE A 39 13.35 2.24 -9.48
CA ILE A 39 12.45 3.37 -9.76
C ILE A 39 11.20 3.16 -8.91
N GLU A 40 10.89 4.13 -8.07
CA GLU A 40 9.78 4.05 -7.11
C GLU A 40 8.54 4.84 -7.55
N GLU A 41 8.66 5.61 -8.62
CA GLU A 41 7.57 6.41 -9.17
C GLU A 41 6.39 5.51 -9.52
N GLY A 42 5.25 5.76 -8.85
CA GLY A 42 4.01 4.99 -9.03
C GLY A 42 3.97 3.64 -8.32
N LEU A 43 4.94 3.27 -7.47
CA LEU A 43 4.86 2.04 -6.66
C LEU A 43 3.89 2.14 -5.47
N ASP A 44 3.43 3.34 -5.14
CA ASP A 44 2.38 3.62 -4.15
C ASP A 44 0.97 3.40 -4.71
N GLU A 45 0.84 3.21 -6.03
CA GLU A 45 -0.39 2.86 -6.71
C GLU A 45 -0.56 1.35 -6.84
N GLU A 46 -1.80 0.91 -7.06
CA GLU A 46 -2.06 -0.47 -7.44
C GLU A 46 -1.48 -0.75 -8.83
N LYS A 47 -0.63 -1.77 -8.90
CA LYS A 47 -0.03 -2.27 -10.13
C LYS A 47 -0.23 -3.78 -10.21
N GLU A 48 -0.24 -4.28 -11.43
CA GLU A 48 -0.21 -5.72 -11.69
C GLU A 48 1.00 -6.09 -12.54
N VAL A 49 1.37 -7.38 -12.49
CA VAL A 49 2.40 -7.93 -13.37
C VAL A 49 1.73 -8.67 -14.51
N ARG A 50 1.82 -8.10 -15.71
CA ARG A 50 1.29 -8.68 -16.95
C ARG A 50 2.44 -8.91 -17.91
N ASP A 51 2.59 -10.15 -18.38
CA ASP A 51 3.68 -10.56 -19.28
C ASP A 51 5.09 -10.16 -18.79
N GLY A 52 5.30 -10.15 -17.47
CA GLY A 52 6.57 -9.79 -16.84
C GLY A 52 6.84 -8.27 -16.75
N ALA A 53 5.90 -7.43 -17.17
CA ALA A 53 5.95 -5.98 -17.00
C ALA A 53 4.99 -5.53 -15.88
N ILE A 54 5.42 -4.54 -15.10
CA ILE A 54 4.55 -3.85 -14.15
C ILE A 54 3.68 -2.86 -14.94
N VAL A 55 2.36 -2.98 -14.84
CA VAL A 55 1.40 -2.13 -15.53
C VAL A 55 0.34 -1.63 -14.56
N THR A 56 -0.28 -0.48 -14.88
CA THR A 56 -1.48 -0.03 -14.19
C THR A 56 -2.66 -0.91 -14.64
N PRO A 57 -3.47 -1.46 -13.72
CA PRO A 57 -4.67 -2.20 -14.06
C PRO A 57 -5.61 -1.37 -14.94
N SER A 58 -6.43 -2.03 -15.75
CA SER A 58 -7.47 -1.34 -16.53
C SER A 58 -8.70 -1.09 -15.63
N ASP A 59 -9.33 0.08 -15.77
CA ASP A 59 -10.52 0.46 -15.00
C ASP A 59 -11.76 -0.45 -15.28
N ASP A 60 -11.68 -1.34 -16.28
CA ASP A 60 -12.77 -2.20 -16.75
C ASP A 60 -13.05 -3.42 -15.84
N GLU A 61 -12.26 -3.64 -14.78
CA GLU A 61 -12.52 -4.70 -13.79
C GLU A 61 -13.20 -4.13 -12.52
N VAL A 62 -14.52 -3.90 -12.60
CA VAL A 62 -15.42 -3.71 -11.44
C VAL A 62 -16.56 -4.71 -11.44
#